data_AF-A0AAD4JEG2-F1
#
_entry.id   AF-A0AAD4JEG2-F1
#
_cell.length_a   1.000
_cell.length_b   1.000
_cell.length_c   1.000
_cell.angle_alpha   90.00
_cell.angle_beta   90.00
_cell.angle_gamma   90.00
#
_symmetry.space_group_name_H-M   'P 1'
#
loop_
_entity.id
_entity.type
_entity.pdbx_description
1 polymer ?
#
loop_
_entity_poly.entity_id
_entity_poly.type
_entity_poly.pdbx_seq_one_letter_code
_entity_poly.pdbx_strand_id
1 'polypeptide(L)' 'MARMILLEKYTKERSTEEAGGGGCAICLDEYAIGQWRATIVHCNHRFHAPCIQSWLDLNFTCPLCRFNLV' A
#
# COMPACT_ATOMS: atom_id res chain seq x y z
N MET A 1 14.54 4.75 8.30
CA MET A 1 13.83 4.21 7.11
C MET A 1 12.30 4.28 7.21
N ALA A 2 11.69 4.33 8.41
CA ALA A 2 10.23 4.31 8.62
C ALA A 2 9.45 5.61 8.26
N ARG A 3 10.08 6.64 7.68
CA ARG A 3 9.40 7.92 7.36
C ARG A 3 8.69 7.91 6.00
N MET A 4 8.97 6.93 5.16
CA MET A 4 8.44 6.89 3.78
C MET A 4 7.16 6.04 3.65
N ILE A 5 6.72 5.38 4.73
CA ILE A 5 5.55 4.51 4.74
C ILE A 5 4.62 4.93 5.87
N LEU A 6 3.37 5.19 5.51
CA LEU A 6 2.30 5.43 6.47
C LEU A 6 1.48 4.16 6.65
N LEU A 7 1.26 3.76 7.90
CA LEU A 7 0.42 2.63 8.26
C LEU A 7 -0.94 3.12 8.74
N GLU A 8 -1.99 2.63 8.11
CA GLU A 8 -3.37 3.01 8.42
C GLU A 8 -4.29 1.79 8.37
N LYS A 9 -5.32 1.78 9.22
CA LYS A 9 -6.39 0.78 9.14
C LYS A 9 -7.33 1.12 8.00
N TYR A 10 -7.69 0.15 7.17
CA TYR A 10 -8.74 0.34 6.18
C TYR A 10 -10.10 0.45 6.86
N THR A 11 -10.78 1.58 6.67
CA THR A 11 -12.18 1.79 7.04
C THR A 11 -12.98 2.04 5.76
N LYS A 12 -14.12 1.36 5.61
CA LYS A 12 -14.97 1.42 4.39
C LYS A 12 -15.79 2.72 4.30
N GLU A 13 -15.61 3.65 5.25
CA GLU A 13 -16.51 4.78 5.53
C GLU A 13 -16.22 6.03 4.67
N ARG A 14 -15.26 5.95 3.74
CA ARG A 14 -15.01 6.98 2.73
C ARG A 14 -14.42 6.37 1.46
N SER A 15 -15.27 5.98 0.54
CA SER A 15 -14.88 5.82 -0.87
C SER A 15 -16.07 6.20 -1.72
N THR A 16 -16.13 7.47 -2.12
CA THR A 16 -16.67 7.82 -3.43
C THR A 16 -15.96 6.91 -4.43
N GLU A 17 -16.72 6.29 -5.33
CA GLU A 17 -16.23 5.41 -6.38
C GLU A 17 -15.17 6.14 -7.23
N GLU A 18 -13.91 6.07 -6.81
CA GLU A 18 -12.77 6.53 -7.62
C GLU A 18 -12.28 5.32 -8.40
N ALA A 19 -12.57 5.33 -9.70
CA ALA A 19 -12.22 4.32 -10.68
C ALA A 19 -10.68 4.16 -10.74
N GLY A 20 -10.13 3.28 -9.90
CA GLY A 20 -8.69 3.00 -9.92
C GLY A 20 -8.16 2.26 -8.70
N GLY A 21 -8.53 0.99 -8.54
CA GLY A 21 -7.77 0.01 -7.74
C GLY A 21 -8.10 -0.04 -6.25
N GLY A 22 -9.21 -0.70 -5.90
CA GLY A 22 -9.63 -0.98 -4.52
C GLY A 22 -8.89 -2.13 -3.81
N GLY A 23 -7.73 -2.56 -4.31
CA GLY A 23 -7.02 -3.75 -3.82
C GLY A 23 -5.50 -3.61 -3.79
N CYS A 24 -4.83 -4.60 -3.21
CA CYS A 24 -3.38 -4.65 -3.11
C CYS A 24 -2.78 -5.25 -4.39
N ALA A 25 -1.96 -4.49 -5.12
CA ALA A 25 -1.34 -4.97 -6.36
C ALA A 25 -0.25 -6.04 -6.19
N ILE A 26 0.12 -6.41 -4.95
CA ILE A 26 1.09 -7.47 -4.66
C ILE A 26 0.38 -8.83 -4.59
N CYS A 27 -0.72 -8.93 -3.84
CA CYS A 27 -1.48 -10.17 -3.68
C CYS A 27 -2.73 -10.24 -4.59
N LEU A 28 -3.04 -9.14 -5.29
CA LEU A 28 -4.22 -9.00 -6.17
C LEU A 28 -5.56 -9.17 -5.45
N ASP A 29 -5.59 -8.90 -4.15
CA ASP A 29 -6.76 -9.07 -3.27
C ASP A 29 -7.30 -7.72 -2.79
N GLU A 30 -8.58 -7.69 -2.42
CA GLU A 30 -9.27 -6.51 -1.90
C GLU A 30 -8.87 -6.23 -0.44
N TYR A 31 -9.05 -4.99 0.00
CA TYR A 31 -8.81 -4.63 1.40
C TYR A 31 -10.03 -4.99 2.27
N ALA A 32 -9.80 -5.70 3.37
CA ALA A 32 -10.85 -5.93 4.38
C ALA A 32 -10.84 -4.87 5.49
N ILE A 33 -12.02 -4.54 6.02
CA ILE A 33 -12.16 -3.55 7.11
C ILE A 33 -11.30 -3.96 8.30
N GLY A 34 -10.55 -3.01 8.84
CA GLY A 34 -9.64 -3.26 9.95
C GLY A 34 -8.33 -3.94 9.54
N GLN A 35 -8.07 -4.22 8.27
CA GLN A 35 -6.73 -4.61 7.82
C GLN A 35 -5.80 -3.40 7.79
N TRP A 36 -4.52 -3.66 8.04
CA TRP A 36 -3.47 -2.64 7.93
C TRP A 36 -3.05 -2.47 6.48
N ARG A 37 -3.10 -1.23 6.02
CA ARG A 37 -2.56 -0.81 4.73
C ARG A 37 -1.32 0.05 4.97
N ALA A 38 -0.41 -0.07 4.04
CA ALA A 38 0.79 0.73 3.96
C ALA A 38 0.70 1.61 2.72
N THR A 39 0.83 2.91 2.91
CA THR A 39 0.85 3.92 1.86
C THR A 39 2.27 4.45 1.72
N ILE A 40 2.83 4.39 0.52
CA ILE A 40 4.12 5.04 0.23
C ILE A 40 3.87 6.53 0.07
N VAL A 41 4.49 7.37 0.90
CA VAL A 41 4.21 8.82 0.93
C VAL A 41 4.55 9.55 -0.37
N HIS A 42 5.55 9.08 -1.12
CA HIS A 42 6.03 9.76 -2.32
C HIS A 42 5.16 9.50 -3.56
N CYS A 43 4.54 8.33 -3.66
CA CYS A 43 3.74 7.95 -4.84
C CYS A 43 2.28 7.63 -4.51
N ASN A 44 1.90 7.68 -3.23
CA ASN A 44 0.55 7.44 -2.72
C ASN A 44 -0.03 6.05 -3.07
N HIS A 45 0.81 5.11 -3.49
CA HIS A 45 0.41 3.73 -3.73
C HIS A 45 0.20 2.99 -2.42
N ARG A 46 -0.88 2.21 -2.38
CA ARG A 46 -1.36 1.49 -1.21
C ARG A 46 -1.21 0.00 -1.40
N PHE A 47 -0.78 -0.68 -0.35
CA PHE A 47 -0.62 -2.13 -0.31
C PHE A 47 -1.04 -2.65 1.06
N HIS A 48 -1.26 -3.96 1.22
CA HIS A 48 -1.30 -4.56 2.54
C HIS A 48 0.05 -4.35 3.23
N ALA A 49 0.01 -3.96 4.51
CA ALA A 49 1.22 -3.82 5.32
C ALA A 49 2.15 -5.05 5.26
N PRO A 50 1.67 -6.30 5.43
CA PRO A 50 2.53 -7.47 5.29
C PRO A 50 3.05 -7.66 3.87
N CYS A 51 2.25 -7.38 2.84
CA CYS A 51 2.67 -7.56 1.45
C CYS A 51 3.81 -6.61 1.06
N ILE A 52 3.70 -5.33 1.41
CA ILE A 52 4.78 -4.39 1.11
C ILE A 52 6.01 -4.68 1.98
N GLN A 53 5.83 -5.14 3.22
CA GLN A 53 6.96 -5.49 4.08
C GLN A 53 7.80 -6.61 3.44
N SER A 54 7.15 -7.70 3.02
CA SER A 54 7.84 -8.81 2.33
C SER A 54 8.50 -8.38 1.02
N TRP A 55 7.92 -7.41 0.30
CA TRP A 55 8.56 -6.85 -0.89
C TRP A 55 9.82 -6.05 -0.56
N LEU A 56 9.75 -5.22 0.48
CA LEU A 56 10.84 -4.35 0.93
C LEU A 56 12.00 -5.08 1.58
N ASP A 57 11.78 -6.31 2.06
CA ASP A 57 12.85 -7.19 2.53
C ASP A 57 13.79 -7.60 1.38
N LEU A 58 13.34 -7.52 0.12
CA LEU A 58 14.10 -7.91 -1.07
C LEU A 58 14.38 -6.75 -2.04
N ASN A 59 13.51 -5.73 -2.07
CA ASN A 59 13.54 -4.65 -3.07
C ASN A 59 13.26 -3.28 -2.41
N PHE A 60 14.05 -2.26 -2.68
CA PHE A 60 13.78 -0.91 -2.14
C PHE A 60 13.01 0.00 -3.10
N THR A 61 12.04 -0.54 -3.84
CA THR A 61 11.26 0.22 -4.82
C THR A 61 9.76 0.00 -4.69
N CYS A 62 8.96 0.98 -5.10
CA CYS A 62 7.51 0.83 -5.19
C CYS A 62 7.14 -0.23 -6.25
N PRO A 63 6.32 -1.24 -5.92
CA PRO A 63 5.90 -2.27 -6.89
C PRO A 63 5.14 -1.74 -8.11
N LEU A 64 4.48 -0.58 -7.98
CA LEU A 64 3.64 -0.01 -9.04
C LEU A 64 4.40 0.97 -9.94
N CYS A 65 5.09 1.95 -9.37
CA CYS A 65 5.78 2.99 -10.15
C CYS A 65 7.31 2.88 -10.15
N ARG A 66 7.88 1.89 -9.44
CA ARG A 66 9.33 1.70 -9.30
C ARG A 66 10.08 2.88 -8.67
N PHE A 67 9.37 3.79 -7.99
CA PHE A 67 10.00 4.84 -7.20
C PHE A 67 10.93 4.24 -6.15
N ASN A 68 12.14 4.79 -6.02
CA ASN A 68 13.16 4.29 -5.10
C ASN A 68 12.93 4.83 -3.68
N LEU A 69 12.90 3.93 -2.70
CA LEU A 69 12.55 4.18 -1.30
C LEU A 69 13.77 4.24 -0.37
N VAL A 70 14.98 4.33 -0.94
CA VAL A 70 16.24 4.52 -0.20
C VAL A 70 16.53 5.99 0.10
#